data_AF-A0A061IU73-F1
#
_entry.id   AF-A0A061IU73-F1
#
_cell.length_a   1.000
_cell.length_b   1.000
_cell.length_c   1.000
_cell.angle_alpha   90.00
_cell.angle_beta   90.00
_cell.angle_gamma   90.00
#
_symmetry.space_group_name_H-M   'P 1'
#
loop_
_entity.id
_entity.type
_entity.pdbx_description
1 polymer ?
#
loop_
_entity_poly.entity_id
_entity_poly.type
_entity_poly.pdbx_seq_one_letter_code
_entity_poly.pdbx_strand_id
1 'polypeptide(L)'
;MDHVLKMLSMYYGEFQETTLYEKMLPLVLKYGRNGAFCLKDRSAEVCIKIVVSLSNVNSKVQFFSKLNNEYAHSPSCILRKDYLRFVRAACSLFSRRFIRERMLECCFELQHDQMDMVRLELARLLPALRRVLEVLPNGSMLEEYQDMVYRLQMDECADVRAVAQTGLEIMDLRDRELKRGAGKIKFEEENREDRRREQLEGQLLDVAKEYDKAERRSKLRDLLKTEREREQAETVRKCGVGRRSVKSTPLHTTPTHPGRPMPKVQLPSLGGAAYHKRTQR
;
A
#
# COMPACT_ATOMS: atom_id res chain seq x y z
N MET A 1 -3.57 3.08 -22.88
CA MET A 1 -3.73 3.29 -21.42
C MET A 1 -3.25 4.64 -20.96
N ASP A 2 -2.06 5.13 -21.35
CA ASP A 2 -1.62 6.50 -21.00
C ASP A 2 -2.67 7.58 -21.32
N HIS A 3 -3.22 7.60 -22.54
CA HIS A 3 -4.32 8.49 -22.92
C HIS A 3 -5.57 8.39 -22.00
N VAL A 4 -5.85 7.20 -21.43
CA VAL A 4 -6.97 7.00 -20.49
C VAL A 4 -6.66 7.63 -19.14
N LEU A 5 -5.44 7.44 -18.63
CA LEU A 5 -4.98 8.12 -17.41
C LEU A 5 -4.91 9.64 -17.60
N LYS A 6 -4.51 10.12 -18.79
CA LYS A 6 -4.53 11.55 -19.13
C LYS A 6 -5.97 12.10 -19.14
N MET A 7 -6.90 11.44 -19.82
CA MET A 7 -8.32 11.81 -19.82
C MET A 7 -8.91 11.83 -18.41
N LEU A 8 -8.75 10.76 -17.63
CA LEU A 8 -9.24 10.72 -16.25
C LEU A 8 -8.60 11.81 -15.38
N SER A 9 -7.29 12.08 -15.52
CA SER A 9 -6.60 13.12 -14.74
C SER A 9 -7.08 14.55 -15.07
N MET A 10 -7.68 14.77 -16.24
CA MET A 10 -8.20 16.07 -16.70
C MET A 10 -9.72 16.21 -16.45
N TYR A 11 -10.49 15.15 -16.66
CA TYR A 11 -11.95 15.19 -16.71
C TYR A 11 -12.64 14.42 -15.57
N TYR A 12 -11.93 13.99 -14.51
CA TYR A 12 -12.55 13.24 -13.40
C TYR A 12 -13.77 13.95 -12.80
N GLY A 13 -13.77 15.29 -12.74
CA GLY A 13 -14.90 16.08 -12.22
C GLY A 13 -16.19 15.98 -13.04
N GLU A 14 -16.12 15.55 -14.31
CA GLU A 14 -17.29 15.38 -15.19
C GLU A 14 -18.02 14.04 -14.96
N PHE A 15 -17.43 13.12 -14.20
CA PHE A 15 -18.01 11.80 -13.95
C PHE A 15 -18.77 11.77 -12.61
N GLN A 16 -19.88 11.03 -12.60
CA GLN A 16 -20.61 10.74 -11.36
C GLN A 16 -19.71 10.02 -10.34
N GLU A 17 -19.80 10.42 -9.07
CA GLU A 17 -18.99 9.90 -7.97
C GLU A 17 -19.05 8.37 -7.84
N THR A 18 -20.22 7.78 -8.01
CA THR A 18 -20.42 6.32 -8.01
C THR A 18 -19.63 5.64 -9.13
N THR A 19 -19.62 6.21 -10.33
CA THR A 19 -18.83 5.70 -11.46
C THR A 19 -17.32 5.85 -11.20
N LEU A 20 -16.90 6.96 -10.59
CA LEU A 20 -15.51 7.14 -10.19
C LEU A 20 -15.06 6.11 -9.14
N TYR A 21 -15.84 5.94 -8.06
CA TYR A 21 -15.45 5.09 -6.93
C TYR A 21 -15.62 3.59 -7.20
N GLU A 22 -16.73 3.16 -7.81
CA GLU A 22 -17.06 1.74 -7.97
C GLU A 22 -16.47 1.12 -9.25
N LYS A 23 -16.24 1.94 -10.29
CA LYS A 23 -15.79 1.45 -11.60
C LYS A 23 -14.38 1.93 -11.93
N MET A 24 -14.14 3.24 -11.93
CA MET A 24 -12.86 3.77 -12.41
C MET A 24 -11.71 3.51 -11.42
N LEU A 25 -11.91 3.77 -10.12
CA LEU A 25 -10.88 3.60 -9.10
C LEU A 25 -10.35 2.14 -9.02
N PRO A 26 -11.18 1.08 -9.00
CA PRO A 26 -10.70 -0.30 -9.09
C PRO A 26 -9.93 -0.62 -10.37
N LEU A 27 -10.34 -0.05 -11.52
CA LEU A 27 -9.64 -0.23 -12.79
C LEU A 27 -8.26 0.44 -12.78
N VAL A 28 -8.16 1.68 -12.26
CA VAL A 28 -6.89 2.40 -12.13
C VAL A 28 -5.98 1.72 -11.10
N LEU A 29 -6.50 1.21 -9.98
CA LEU A 29 -5.73 0.41 -9.01
C LEU A 29 -5.20 -0.89 -9.64
N LYS A 30 -6.04 -1.64 -10.36
CA LYS A 30 -5.63 -2.84 -11.11
C LYS A 30 -4.53 -2.52 -12.14
N TYR A 31 -4.61 -1.35 -12.77
CA TYR A 31 -3.59 -0.89 -13.71
C TYR A 31 -2.31 -0.42 -13.02
N GLY A 32 -2.40 0.30 -11.90
CA GLY A 32 -1.24 0.67 -11.08
C GLY A 32 -0.49 -0.57 -10.60
N ARG A 33 -1.18 -1.67 -10.29
CA ARG A 33 -0.56 -2.96 -9.92
C ARG A 33 0.11 -3.67 -11.10
N ASN A 34 -0.62 -3.89 -12.20
CA ASN A 34 -0.24 -4.81 -13.28
C ASN A 34 0.25 -4.13 -14.59
N GLY A 35 0.14 -2.81 -14.69
CA GLY A 35 0.47 -2.03 -15.88
C GLY A 35 1.97 -1.74 -16.04
N ALA A 36 2.31 -1.05 -17.13
CA ALA A 36 3.69 -0.67 -17.44
C ALA A 36 4.29 0.20 -16.33
N PHE A 37 5.56 -0.05 -15.98
CA PHE A 37 6.23 0.61 -14.85
C PHE A 37 6.18 2.15 -14.93
N CYS A 38 6.39 2.71 -16.13
CA CYS A 38 6.36 4.15 -16.40
C CYS A 38 5.00 4.82 -16.18
N LEU A 39 3.92 4.06 -15.99
CA LEU A 39 2.57 4.58 -15.77
C LEU A 39 2.08 4.38 -14.32
N LYS A 40 2.89 3.78 -13.44
CA LYS A 40 2.49 3.50 -12.05
C LYS A 40 2.33 4.77 -11.22
N ASP A 41 3.26 5.72 -11.33
CA ASP A 41 3.19 7.00 -10.61
C ASP A 41 1.95 7.81 -11.05
N ARG A 42 1.72 7.89 -12.37
CA ARG A 42 0.52 8.53 -12.94
C ARG A 42 -0.79 7.83 -12.55
N SER A 43 -0.76 6.51 -12.35
CA SER A 43 -1.92 5.75 -11.84
C SER A 43 -2.20 6.11 -10.38
N ALA A 44 -1.17 6.24 -9.55
CA ALA A 44 -1.31 6.68 -8.17
C ALA A 44 -1.88 8.11 -8.09
N GLU A 45 -1.38 9.05 -8.90
CA GLU A 45 -1.93 10.40 -9.02
C GLU A 45 -3.42 10.41 -9.36
N VAL A 46 -3.86 9.61 -10.34
CA VAL A 46 -5.27 9.53 -10.75
C VAL A 46 -6.13 8.93 -9.65
N CYS A 47 -5.67 7.88 -8.95
CA CYS A 47 -6.38 7.34 -7.79
C CYS A 47 -6.59 8.40 -6.68
N ILE A 48 -5.54 9.13 -6.31
CA ILE A 48 -5.63 10.17 -5.29
C ILE A 48 -6.54 11.31 -5.76
N LYS A 49 -6.47 11.77 -7.01
CA LYS A 49 -7.39 12.78 -7.57
C LYS A 49 -8.86 12.36 -7.46
N ILE A 50 -9.17 11.10 -7.82
CA ILE A 50 -10.52 10.54 -7.68
C ILE A 50 -10.97 10.56 -6.21
N VAL A 51 -10.09 10.14 -5.29
CA VAL A 51 -10.42 10.09 -3.85
C VAL A 51 -10.62 11.49 -3.26
N VAL A 52 -9.86 12.50 -3.71
CA VAL A 52 -10.06 13.90 -3.34
C VAL A 52 -11.45 14.40 -3.76
N SER A 53 -11.90 14.05 -4.97
CA SER A 53 -13.17 14.54 -5.54
C SER A 53 -14.43 13.86 -5.01
N LEU A 54 -14.32 12.78 -4.23
CA LEU A 54 -15.49 12.16 -3.59
C LEU A 54 -16.14 13.16 -2.61
N SER A 55 -17.46 13.18 -2.52
CA SER A 55 -18.17 13.85 -1.42
C SER A 55 -18.28 12.93 -0.20
N ASN A 56 -18.35 11.61 -0.39
CA ASN A 56 -18.50 10.66 0.71
C ASN A 56 -17.20 10.49 1.50
N VAL A 57 -17.15 11.10 2.69
CA VAL A 57 -16.04 10.99 3.64
C VAL A 57 -15.70 9.54 4.01
N ASN A 58 -16.70 8.66 4.17
CA ASN A 58 -16.47 7.26 4.52
C ASN A 58 -15.70 6.52 3.41
N SER A 59 -16.01 6.80 2.14
CA SER A 59 -15.29 6.22 1.00
C SER A 59 -13.83 6.67 0.97
N LYS A 60 -13.53 7.92 1.34
CA LYS A 60 -12.14 8.40 1.51
C LYS A 60 -11.44 7.67 2.65
N VAL A 61 -12.06 7.57 3.83
CA VAL A 61 -11.49 6.86 4.99
C VAL A 61 -11.19 5.40 4.64
N GLN A 62 -12.16 4.68 4.07
CA GLN A 62 -11.99 3.28 3.64
C GLN A 62 -10.83 3.13 2.65
N PHE A 63 -10.69 4.06 1.69
CA PHE A 63 -9.56 4.03 0.75
C PHE A 63 -8.20 4.20 1.46
N PHE A 64 -8.06 5.15 2.38
CA PHE A 64 -6.78 5.36 3.09
C PHE A 64 -6.47 4.24 4.09
N SER A 65 -7.47 3.73 4.82
CA SER A 65 -7.28 2.56 5.68
C SER A 65 -6.92 1.31 4.86
N LYS A 66 -7.46 1.16 3.64
CA LYS A 66 -7.04 0.14 2.67
C LYS A 66 -5.58 0.33 2.22
N LEU A 67 -5.12 1.56 1.96
CA LEU A 67 -3.72 1.80 1.62
C LEU A 67 -2.78 1.39 2.76
N ASN A 68 -3.08 1.77 4.00
CA ASN A 68 -2.25 1.38 5.14
C ASN A 68 -2.28 -0.16 5.34
N ASN A 69 -3.47 -0.72 5.54
CA ASN A 69 -3.63 -2.14 5.93
C ASN A 69 -3.30 -3.14 4.80
N GLU A 70 -3.57 -2.83 3.52
CA GLU A 70 -3.35 -3.78 2.40
C GLU A 70 -2.10 -3.48 1.56
N TYR A 71 -1.62 -2.23 1.52
CA TYR A 71 -0.44 -1.84 0.73
C TYR A 71 0.80 -1.66 1.59
N ALA A 72 0.79 -0.81 2.63
CA ALA A 72 1.98 -0.58 3.46
C ALA A 72 2.41 -1.83 4.24
N HIS A 73 1.46 -2.54 4.85
CA HIS A 73 1.73 -3.79 5.59
C HIS A 73 1.67 -5.06 4.73
N SER A 74 1.67 -4.91 3.39
CA SER A 74 1.55 -6.04 2.48
C SER A 74 2.76 -6.99 2.54
N PRO A 75 2.59 -8.33 2.44
CA PRO A 75 3.73 -9.22 2.21
C PRO A 75 4.42 -8.95 0.86
N SER A 76 3.73 -8.33 -0.10
CA SER A 76 4.30 -7.98 -1.41
C SER A 76 5.03 -6.63 -1.37
N CYS A 77 6.35 -6.64 -1.56
CA CYS A 77 7.16 -5.43 -1.70
C CYS A 77 6.71 -4.52 -2.87
N ILE A 78 6.05 -5.07 -3.89
CA ILE A 78 5.45 -4.28 -4.98
C ILE A 78 4.32 -3.40 -4.45
N LEU A 79 3.46 -3.94 -3.58
CA LEU A 79 2.37 -3.18 -2.96
C LEU A 79 2.90 -2.18 -1.92
N ARG A 80 3.92 -2.55 -1.14
CA ARG A 80 4.62 -1.61 -0.23
C ARG A 80 5.31 -0.47 -0.97
N LYS A 81 5.88 -0.74 -2.15
CA LYS A 81 6.38 0.32 -3.03
C LYS A 81 5.28 1.17 -3.64
N ASP A 82 4.18 0.56 -4.08
CA ASP A 82 3.05 1.29 -4.65
C ASP A 82 2.33 2.14 -3.57
N TYR A 83 2.38 1.77 -2.27
CA TYR A 83 1.97 2.64 -1.14
C TYR A 83 2.67 4.01 -1.18
N LEU A 84 4.01 4.01 -1.25
CA LEU A 84 4.83 5.23 -1.25
C LEU A 84 4.52 6.15 -2.44
N ARG A 85 4.07 5.59 -3.56
CA ARG A 85 3.56 6.36 -4.72
C ARG A 85 2.23 7.04 -4.42
N PHE A 86 1.31 6.36 -3.73
CA PHE A 86 0.08 6.99 -3.25
C PHE A 86 0.37 8.10 -2.23
N VAL A 87 1.36 7.91 -1.33
CA VAL A 87 1.80 8.98 -0.42
C VAL A 87 2.34 10.18 -1.20
N ARG A 88 3.20 9.96 -2.21
CA ARG A 88 3.72 11.04 -3.10
C ARG A 88 2.60 11.86 -3.73
N ALA A 89 1.59 11.19 -4.26
CA ALA A 89 0.43 11.83 -4.86
C ALA A 89 -0.44 12.55 -3.80
N ALA A 90 -0.65 11.93 -2.63
CA ALA A 90 -1.42 12.50 -1.53
C ALA A 90 -0.77 13.78 -0.96
N CYS A 91 0.55 13.82 -0.79
CA CYS A 91 1.31 15.01 -0.39
C CYS A 91 1.11 16.23 -1.32
N SER A 92 0.65 16.00 -2.55
CA SER A 92 0.38 17.08 -3.52
C SER A 92 -1.05 17.60 -3.46
N LEU A 93 -1.99 16.87 -2.87
CA LEU A 93 -3.43 17.11 -2.99
C LEU A 93 -4.20 17.19 -1.65
N PHE A 94 -3.69 16.58 -0.58
CA PHE A 94 -4.25 16.68 0.78
C PHE A 94 -3.48 17.73 1.61
N SER A 95 -3.99 18.07 2.80
CA SER A 95 -3.25 18.87 3.76
C SER A 95 -2.08 18.11 4.37
N ARG A 96 -1.04 18.85 4.79
CA ARG A 96 0.12 18.31 5.52
C ARG A 96 -0.32 17.62 6.81
N ARG A 97 -1.33 18.16 7.50
CA ARG A 97 -1.91 17.53 8.70
C ARG A 97 -2.51 16.17 8.40
N PHE A 98 -3.27 16.04 7.31
CA PHE A 98 -3.85 14.76 6.90
C PHE A 98 -2.76 13.71 6.62
N ILE A 99 -1.68 14.07 5.92
CA ILE A 99 -0.57 13.13 5.68
C ILE A 99 0.09 12.69 7.00
N ARG A 100 0.34 13.62 7.94
CA ARG A 100 0.88 13.30 9.27
C ARG A 100 -0.02 12.33 10.04
N GLU A 101 -1.33 12.58 10.09
CA GLU A 101 -2.28 11.77 10.87
C GLU A 101 -2.71 10.45 10.20
N ARG A 102 -2.54 10.29 8.88
CA ARG A 102 -3.04 9.11 8.14
C ARG A 102 -2.00 8.26 7.42
N MET A 103 -0.81 8.77 7.08
CA MET A 103 0.13 8.05 6.21
C MET A 103 1.60 8.08 6.65
N LEU A 104 1.99 9.04 7.49
CA LEU A 104 3.40 9.23 7.83
C LEU A 104 3.98 8.07 8.67
N GLU A 105 3.21 7.51 9.59
CA GLU A 105 3.61 6.38 10.45
C GLU A 105 4.11 5.18 9.60
N CYS A 106 3.32 4.76 8.61
CA CYS A 106 3.72 3.70 7.68
C CYS A 106 4.93 4.07 6.81
N CYS A 107 5.20 5.35 6.56
CA CYS A 107 6.43 5.74 5.86
C CYS A 107 7.67 5.52 6.74
N PHE A 108 7.57 5.78 8.05
CA PHE A 108 8.63 5.47 9.01
C PHE A 108 8.82 3.96 9.17
N GLU A 109 7.75 3.16 9.25
CA GLU A 109 7.88 1.69 9.29
C GLU A 109 8.63 1.13 8.07
N LEU A 110 8.34 1.66 6.88
CA LEU A 110 8.96 1.22 5.62
C LEU A 110 10.44 1.63 5.44
N GLN A 111 11.01 2.44 6.34
CA GLN A 111 12.46 2.71 6.34
C GLN A 111 13.28 1.44 6.65
N HIS A 112 12.66 0.47 7.33
CA HIS A 112 13.25 -0.82 7.71
C HIS A 112 12.84 -1.96 6.77
N ASP A 113 12.26 -1.66 5.60
CA ASP A 113 11.90 -2.70 4.63
C ASP A 113 13.14 -3.46 4.16
N GLN A 114 13.07 -4.79 4.16
CA GLN A 114 14.15 -5.67 3.71
C GLN A 114 14.48 -5.46 2.22
N MET A 115 13.51 -5.01 1.42
CA MET A 115 13.68 -4.80 -0.02
C MET A 115 14.17 -3.38 -0.33
N ASP A 116 15.39 -3.29 -0.85
CA ASP A 116 16.04 -2.07 -1.34
C ASP A 116 15.12 -1.24 -2.25
N MET A 117 14.36 -1.87 -3.15
CA MET A 117 13.45 -1.20 -4.07
C MET A 117 12.33 -0.41 -3.39
N VAL A 118 11.97 -0.74 -2.14
CA VAL A 118 10.98 0.00 -1.33
C VAL A 118 11.67 1.17 -0.64
N ARG A 119 12.82 0.93 0.00
CA ARG A 119 13.65 1.98 0.62
C ARG A 119 14.09 3.04 -0.40
N LEU A 120 14.38 2.63 -1.63
CA LEU A 120 14.66 3.49 -2.78
C LEU A 120 13.49 4.43 -3.14
N GLU A 121 12.25 3.95 -3.04
CA GLU A 121 11.06 4.77 -3.31
C GLU A 121 10.76 5.73 -2.15
N LEU A 122 11.04 5.30 -0.91
CA LEU A 122 10.98 6.14 0.28
C LEU A 122 12.04 7.26 0.24
N ALA A 123 13.26 6.96 -0.21
CA ALA A 123 14.31 7.94 -0.45
C ALA A 123 13.87 9.02 -1.46
N ARG A 124 13.18 8.63 -2.56
CA ARG A 124 12.57 9.60 -3.50
C ARG A 124 11.48 10.47 -2.84
N LEU A 125 10.89 10.03 -1.74
CA LEU A 125 9.77 10.70 -1.07
C LEU A 125 10.22 11.74 -0.03
N LEU A 126 11.49 11.71 0.39
CA LEU A 126 12.05 12.58 1.43
C LEU A 126 11.71 14.08 1.29
N PRO A 127 11.80 14.72 0.10
CA PRO A 127 11.45 16.14 -0.05
C PRO A 127 9.95 16.46 0.12
N ALA A 128 9.08 15.47 -0.09
CA ALA A 128 7.65 15.62 0.16
C ALA A 128 7.33 15.49 1.66
N LEU A 129 7.94 14.51 2.34
CA LEU A 129 7.76 14.32 3.79
C LEU A 129 8.34 15.49 4.60
N ARG A 130 9.46 16.09 4.17
CA ARG A 130 9.98 17.31 4.79
C ARG A 130 8.95 18.43 4.80
N ARG A 131 8.29 18.69 3.66
CA ARG A 131 7.23 19.71 3.55
C ARG A 131 6.03 19.39 4.42
N VAL A 132 5.66 18.12 4.54
CA VAL A 132 4.60 17.65 5.46
C VAL A 132 4.92 17.98 6.93
N LEU A 133 6.19 18.08 7.30
CA LEU A 133 6.67 18.35 8.66
C LEU A 133 6.97 19.83 8.96
N GLU A 134 6.93 20.73 7.98
CA GLU A 134 7.36 22.14 8.16
C GLU A 134 6.58 22.96 9.18
N VAL A 135 5.36 22.54 9.54
CA VAL A 135 4.53 23.20 10.55
C VAL A 135 4.93 22.77 11.98
N LEU A 136 5.79 21.77 12.13
CA LEU A 136 6.29 21.26 13.40
C LEU A 136 7.79 21.59 13.52
N PRO A 137 8.17 22.77 14.07
CA PRO A 137 9.57 23.14 14.19
C PRO A 137 10.35 22.23 15.14
N ASN A 138 9.68 21.74 16.20
CA ASN A 138 10.21 20.76 17.16
C ASN A 138 9.13 19.69 17.40
N GLY A 139 9.51 18.40 17.41
CA GLY A 139 8.62 17.30 17.73
C GLY A 139 9.12 15.95 17.23
N SER A 140 8.71 14.87 17.89
CA SER A 140 9.20 13.49 17.65
C SER A 140 9.09 13.01 16.20
N MET A 141 8.07 13.47 15.45
CA MET A 141 7.93 13.14 14.02
C MET A 141 9.02 13.78 13.14
N LEU A 142 9.61 14.91 13.55
CA LEU A 142 10.73 15.52 12.84
C LEU A 142 12.06 14.82 13.19
N GLU A 143 12.22 14.38 14.43
CA GLU A 143 13.35 13.57 14.89
C GLU A 143 13.38 12.21 14.17
N GLU A 144 12.27 11.47 14.17
CA GLU A 144 12.14 10.19 13.43
C GLU A 144 12.36 10.38 11.92
N TYR A 145 11.95 11.52 11.35
CA TYR A 145 12.26 11.85 9.96
C TYR A 145 13.77 12.08 9.73
N GLN A 146 14.47 12.74 10.66
CA GLN A 146 15.92 12.94 10.58
C GLN A 146 16.67 11.62 10.70
N ASP A 147 16.26 10.74 11.63
CA ASP A 147 16.81 9.39 11.76
C ASP A 147 16.57 8.54 10.50
N MET A 148 15.39 8.65 9.89
CA MET A 148 15.09 8.00 8.60
C MET A 148 15.96 8.52 7.46
N VAL A 149 16.18 9.84 7.36
CA VAL A 149 17.10 10.43 6.38
C VAL A 149 18.51 9.88 6.59
N TYR A 150 19.01 9.89 7.82
CA TYR A 150 20.34 9.38 8.15
C TYR A 150 20.49 7.89 7.80
N ARG A 151 19.50 7.06 8.16
CA ARG A 151 19.47 5.63 7.82
C ARG A 151 19.49 5.39 6.31
N LEU A 152 18.75 6.18 5.51
CA LEU A 152 18.75 6.07 4.05
C LEU A 152 20.04 6.60 3.38
N GLN A 153 20.72 7.58 3.99
CA GLN A 153 22.06 8.00 3.54
C GLN A 153 23.12 6.94 3.81
N MET A 154 22.93 6.11 4.84
CA MET A 154 23.85 5.03 5.24
C MET A 154 23.37 3.63 4.79
N ASP A 155 22.36 3.56 3.92
CA ASP A 155 21.78 2.32 3.41
C ASP A 155 22.85 1.42 2.74
N GLU A 156 22.73 0.11 2.84
CA GLU A 156 23.66 -0.82 2.16
C GLU A 156 23.63 -0.66 0.63
N CYS A 157 22.46 -0.37 0.05
CA CYS A 157 22.28 -0.22 -1.38
C CYS A 157 22.74 1.17 -1.88
N ALA A 158 23.68 1.18 -2.83
CA ALA A 158 24.26 2.40 -3.38
C ALA A 158 23.22 3.31 -4.06
N ASP A 159 22.23 2.73 -4.75
CA ASP A 159 21.16 3.49 -5.40
C ASP A 159 20.26 4.19 -4.38
N VAL A 160 20.00 3.57 -3.22
CA VAL A 160 19.22 4.19 -2.13
C VAL A 160 19.96 5.41 -1.59
N ARG A 161 21.26 5.27 -1.30
CA ARG A 161 22.11 6.39 -0.83
C ARG A 161 22.15 7.53 -1.85
N ALA A 162 22.34 7.23 -3.13
CA ALA A 162 22.40 8.22 -4.20
C ALA A 162 21.07 8.99 -4.37
N VAL A 163 19.94 8.30 -4.27
CA VAL A 163 18.61 8.91 -4.32
C VAL A 163 18.31 9.73 -3.05
N ALA A 164 18.71 9.26 -1.87
CA ALA A 164 18.57 10.00 -0.62
C ALA A 164 19.36 11.32 -0.66
N GLN A 165 20.60 11.26 -1.18
CA GLN A 165 21.45 12.43 -1.40
C GLN A 165 20.83 13.42 -2.40
N THR A 166 20.29 12.93 -3.52
CA THR A 166 19.52 13.77 -4.48
C THR A 166 18.31 14.44 -3.79
N GLY A 167 17.63 13.73 -2.88
CA GLY A 167 16.54 14.29 -2.09
C GLY A 167 16.99 15.43 -1.17
N LEU A 168 18.15 15.30 -0.53
CA LEU A 168 18.74 16.34 0.31
C LEU A 168 19.08 17.59 -0.50
N GLU A 169 19.70 17.44 -1.66
CA GLU A 169 20.05 18.55 -2.55
C GLU A 169 18.82 19.36 -3.00
N ILE A 170 17.70 18.69 -3.28
CA ILE A 170 16.42 19.35 -3.59
C ILE A 170 15.92 20.20 -2.40
N MET A 171 16.06 19.70 -1.17
CA MET A 171 15.64 20.44 0.04
C MET A 171 16.58 21.62 0.32
N ASP A 172 17.89 21.41 0.17
CA ASP A 172 18.92 22.44 0.34
C ASP A 172 18.76 23.60 -0.65
N LEU A 173 18.47 23.30 -1.91
CA LEU A 173 18.18 24.30 -2.94
C LEU A 173 16.95 25.14 -2.57
N ARG A 174 15.86 24.48 -2.18
CA ARG A 174 14.63 25.16 -1.73
C ARG A 174 14.87 26.04 -0.51
N ASP A 175 15.59 25.55 0.50
CA ASP A 175 15.85 26.32 1.72
C ASP A 175 16.76 27.54 1.43
N ARG A 176 17.66 27.45 0.44
CA ARG A 176 18.43 28.59 -0.08
C ARG A 176 17.52 29.59 -0.83
N GLU A 177 16.57 29.14 -1.64
CA GLU A 177 15.58 30.00 -2.31
C GLU A 177 14.69 30.76 -1.32
N LEU A 178 14.26 30.11 -0.24
CA LEU A 178 13.47 30.73 0.84
C LEU A 178 14.28 31.80 1.58
N LYS A 179 15.52 31.49 1.97
CA LYS A 179 16.45 32.43 2.62
C LYS A 179 16.74 33.66 1.76
N ARG A 180 16.87 33.48 0.44
CA ARG A 180 17.07 34.56 -0.55
C ARG A 180 15.80 35.34 -0.91
N GLY A 181 14.64 34.98 -0.36
CA GLY A 181 13.36 35.63 -0.67
C GLY A 181 12.67 35.14 -1.95
N ALA A 182 13.41 34.59 -2.91
CA ALA A 182 12.90 34.09 -4.19
C ALA A 182 11.78 33.03 -4.02
N GLY A 183 11.86 32.18 -3.00
CA GLY A 183 10.85 31.16 -2.72
C GLY A 183 9.63 31.63 -1.91
N LYS A 184 9.63 32.85 -1.34
CA LYS A 184 8.64 33.27 -0.31
C LYS A 184 7.21 33.28 -0.83
N ILE A 185 6.97 33.86 -2.01
CA ILE A 185 5.62 33.96 -2.61
C ILE A 185 5.01 32.55 -2.80
N LYS A 186 5.79 31.63 -3.38
CA LYS A 186 5.40 30.23 -3.62
C LYS A 186 5.14 29.48 -2.31
N PHE A 187 5.94 29.73 -1.27
CA PHE A 187 5.75 29.12 0.05
C PHE A 187 4.50 29.64 0.78
N GLU A 188 4.22 30.95 0.70
CA GLU A 188 3.00 31.54 1.24
C GLU A 188 1.74 31.04 0.49
N GLU A 189 1.83 30.84 -0.82
CA GLU A 189 0.80 30.21 -1.62
C GLU A 189 0.56 28.74 -1.22
N GLU A 190 1.63 27.94 -1.10
CA GLU A 190 1.56 26.56 -0.61
C GLU A 190 0.91 26.47 0.78
N ASN A 191 1.28 27.38 1.70
CA ASN A 191 0.69 27.45 3.04
C ASN A 191 -0.78 27.92 3.03
N ARG A 192 -1.20 28.75 2.07
CA ARG A 192 -2.61 29.16 1.92
C ARG A 192 -3.46 28.01 1.41
N GLU A 193 -2.95 27.28 0.43
CA GLU A 193 -3.59 26.09 -0.15
C GLU A 193 -3.65 24.94 0.87
N ASP A 194 -2.60 24.71 1.65
CA ASP A 194 -2.58 23.73 2.75
C ASP A 194 -3.67 23.98 3.79
N ARG A 195 -3.81 25.23 4.26
CA ARG A 195 -4.89 25.62 5.19
C ARG A 195 -6.29 25.45 4.59
N ARG A 196 -6.46 25.76 3.29
CA ARG A 196 -7.73 25.57 2.58
C ARG A 196 -8.11 24.09 2.53
N ARG A 197 -7.15 23.19 2.31
CA ARG A 197 -7.34 21.73 2.36
C ARG A 197 -7.68 21.25 3.76
N GLU A 198 -6.93 21.68 4.77
CA GLU A 198 -7.18 21.27 6.16
C GLU A 198 -8.61 21.60 6.62
N GLN A 199 -9.14 22.78 6.23
CA GLN A 199 -10.52 23.18 6.49
C GLN A 199 -11.56 22.24 5.85
N LEU A 200 -11.31 21.79 4.61
CA LEU A 200 -12.18 20.83 3.91
C LEU A 200 -12.04 19.40 4.44
N GLU A 201 -10.90 19.08 5.06
CA GLU A 201 -10.55 17.76 5.58
C GLU A 201 -10.89 17.55 7.06
N GLY A 202 -11.41 18.57 7.77
CA GLY A 202 -11.70 18.49 9.20
C GLY A 202 -12.57 17.28 9.58
N GLN A 203 -13.74 17.14 8.95
CA GLN A 203 -14.63 15.98 9.16
C GLN A 203 -13.99 14.65 8.77
N LEU A 204 -13.07 14.65 7.80
CA LEU A 204 -12.40 13.43 7.31
C LEU A 204 -11.46 12.85 8.37
N LEU A 205 -10.76 13.69 9.14
CA LEU A 205 -9.89 13.24 10.23
C LEU A 205 -10.67 12.67 11.41
N ASP A 206 -11.83 13.24 11.73
CA ASP A 206 -12.67 12.75 12.83
C ASP A 206 -13.33 11.41 12.50
N VAL A 207 -13.88 11.26 11.29
CA VAL A 207 -14.41 9.97 10.81
C VAL A 207 -13.31 8.92 10.70
N ALA A 208 -12.10 9.29 10.28
CA ALA A 208 -10.96 8.35 10.26
C ALA A 208 -10.60 7.83 11.66
N LYS A 209 -10.61 8.70 12.68
CA LYS A 209 -10.34 8.30 14.08
C LYS A 209 -11.41 7.35 14.62
N GLU A 210 -12.68 7.60 14.35
CA GLU A 210 -13.74 6.66 14.77
C GLU A 210 -13.74 5.35 13.98
N TYR A 211 -13.38 5.38 12.70
CA TYR A 211 -13.18 4.17 11.90
C TYR A 211 -12.05 3.31 12.48
N ASP A 212 -10.87 3.87 12.72
CA ASP A 212 -9.73 3.14 13.30
C ASP A 212 -10.07 2.58 14.69
N LYS A 213 -10.79 3.34 15.53
CA LYS A 213 -11.30 2.83 16.82
C LYS A 213 -12.30 1.69 16.61
N ALA A 214 -13.20 1.78 15.64
CA ALA A 214 -14.17 0.72 15.33
C ALA A 214 -13.47 -0.56 14.83
N GLU A 215 -12.46 -0.42 13.96
CA GLU A 215 -11.64 -1.52 13.46
C GLU A 215 -10.88 -2.22 14.59
N ARG A 216 -10.19 -1.46 15.45
CA ARG A 216 -9.50 -2.00 16.66
C ARG A 216 -10.47 -2.72 17.59
N ARG A 217 -11.65 -2.13 17.86
CA ARG A 217 -12.72 -2.76 18.66
C ARG A 217 -13.23 -4.06 18.03
N SER A 218 -13.26 -4.17 16.69
CA SER A 218 -13.62 -5.42 16.03
C SER A 218 -12.53 -6.47 16.17
N LYS A 219 -11.29 -6.16 15.80
CA LYS A 219 -10.14 -7.07 15.91
C LYS A 219 -10.00 -7.64 17.34
N LEU A 220 -10.21 -6.81 18.37
CA LEU A 220 -10.20 -7.27 19.76
C LEU A 220 -11.34 -8.25 20.09
N ARG A 221 -12.57 -8.01 19.62
CA ARG A 221 -13.70 -8.95 19.81
C ARG A 221 -13.43 -10.28 19.10
N ASP A 222 -12.86 -10.24 17.89
CA ASP A 222 -12.58 -11.43 17.09
C ASP A 222 -11.46 -12.28 17.72
N LEU A 223 -10.43 -11.64 18.28
CA LEU A 223 -9.38 -12.29 19.07
C LEU A 223 -9.95 -12.97 20.33
N LEU A 224 -10.72 -12.24 21.15
CA LEU A 224 -11.35 -12.77 22.36
C LEU A 224 -12.34 -13.92 22.07
N LYS A 225 -13.01 -13.88 20.91
CA LYS A 225 -13.86 -14.99 20.45
C LYS A 225 -13.02 -16.21 20.07
N THR A 226 -11.94 -16.03 19.31
CA THR A 226 -11.03 -17.10 18.89
C THR A 226 -10.34 -17.77 20.09
N GLU A 227 -9.97 -16.97 21.11
CA GLU A 227 -9.40 -17.46 22.37
C GLU A 227 -10.39 -18.36 23.14
N ARG A 228 -11.65 -17.91 23.33
CA ARG A 228 -12.69 -18.73 23.95
C ARG A 228 -13.01 -20.01 23.19
N GLU A 229 -13.07 -19.95 21.85
CA GLU A 229 -13.28 -21.13 21.01
C GLU A 229 -12.11 -22.12 21.13
N ARG A 230 -10.88 -21.61 21.29
CA ARG A 230 -9.69 -22.43 21.54
C ARG A 230 -9.71 -23.07 22.93
N GLU A 231 -10.06 -22.35 23.99
CA GLU A 231 -10.21 -22.92 25.35
C GLU A 231 -11.27 -24.02 25.39
N GLN A 232 -12.39 -23.84 24.70
CA GLN A 232 -13.43 -24.86 24.55
C GLN A 232 -12.93 -26.09 23.77
N ALA A 233 -12.18 -25.88 22.68
CA ALA A 233 -11.57 -26.99 21.94
C ALA A 233 -10.52 -27.76 22.78
N GLU A 234 -9.73 -27.06 23.60
CA GLU A 234 -8.71 -27.67 24.47
C GLU A 234 -9.32 -28.42 25.67
N THR A 235 -10.42 -27.91 26.26
CA THR A 235 -11.16 -28.62 27.32
C THR A 235 -11.85 -29.88 26.80
N VAL A 236 -12.51 -29.83 25.64
CA VAL A 236 -13.08 -31.02 24.98
C VAL A 236 -12.01 -32.06 24.68
N ARG A 237 -10.83 -31.65 24.19
CA ARG A 237 -9.69 -32.57 23.96
C ARG A 237 -9.18 -33.22 25.25
N LYS A 238 -9.10 -32.48 26.36
CA LYS A 238 -8.67 -33.02 27.67
C LYS A 238 -9.68 -34.02 28.25
N CYS A 239 -10.98 -33.81 28.07
CA CYS A 239 -12.02 -34.77 28.47
C CYS A 239 -12.13 -36.00 27.53
N GLY A 240 -11.65 -35.91 26.29
CA GLY A 240 -11.75 -36.96 25.27
C GLY A 240 -10.80 -38.16 25.41
N VAL A 241 -9.86 -38.15 26.36
CA VAL A 241 -8.85 -39.22 26.55
C VAL A 241 -9.38 -40.40 27.42
N GLY A 242 -10.70 -40.46 27.65
CA GLY A 242 -11.36 -41.51 28.44
C GLY A 242 -12.01 -42.60 27.59
N ARG A 243 -11.47 -43.83 27.68
CA ARG A 243 -12.07 -45.11 27.21
C ARG A 243 -12.29 -45.28 25.69
N ARG A 244 -11.36 -45.98 25.04
CA ARG A 244 -11.75 -47.00 24.04
C ARG A 244 -11.70 -48.38 24.69
N SER A 245 -12.85 -49.05 24.74
CA SER A 245 -12.92 -50.46 25.09
C SER A 245 -12.33 -51.29 23.95
N VAL A 246 -11.43 -52.22 24.27
CA VAL A 246 -10.83 -53.14 23.30
C VAL A 246 -11.80 -54.30 23.04
N LYS A 247 -12.14 -54.54 21.77
CA LYS A 247 -12.74 -55.82 21.34
C LYS A 247 -12.01 -56.41 20.13
N SER A 248 -11.44 -57.58 20.41
CA SER A 248 -10.83 -58.63 19.59
C SER A 248 -11.64 -58.96 18.30
N THR A 249 -11.03 -58.97 17.10
CA THR A 249 -10.44 -60.11 16.31
C THR A 249 -11.46 -61.07 15.62
N PRO A 250 -11.09 -61.93 14.64
CA PRO A 250 -10.30 -61.67 13.40
C PRO A 250 -10.74 -62.47 12.12
N LEU A 251 -10.17 -62.14 10.93
CA LEU A 251 -9.79 -63.00 9.76
C LEU A 251 -10.88 -63.93 9.09
N HIS A 252 -10.80 -64.46 7.85
CA HIS A 252 -9.66 -64.90 7.01
C HIS A 252 -10.02 -65.09 5.48
N THR A 253 -9.06 -64.77 4.58
CA THR A 253 -8.73 -65.34 3.22
C THR A 253 -9.65 -65.46 1.98
N THR A 254 -9.01 -65.04 0.87
CA THR A 254 -9.05 -65.34 -0.60
C THR A 254 -8.98 -66.83 -1.00
N PRO A 255 -9.10 -67.27 -2.29
CA PRO A 255 -8.77 -66.61 -3.60
C PRO A 255 -9.91 -66.72 -4.68
N THR A 256 -9.79 -66.50 -6.02
CA THR A 256 -8.65 -66.48 -6.98
C THR A 256 -8.95 -65.61 -8.25
N HIS A 257 -7.97 -65.48 -9.17
CA HIS A 257 -8.02 -64.83 -10.50
C HIS A 257 -7.92 -65.90 -11.65
N PRO A 258 -8.12 -65.63 -12.97
CA PRO A 258 -7.62 -64.46 -13.74
C PRO A 258 -8.48 -63.90 -14.92
N GLY A 259 -8.15 -62.70 -15.44
CA GLY A 259 -8.73 -62.16 -16.69
C GLY A 259 -8.39 -60.69 -17.05
N ARG A 260 -7.46 -60.50 -18.01
CA ARG A 260 -7.00 -59.26 -18.73
C ARG A 260 -8.10 -58.29 -19.25
N PRO A 261 -7.76 -57.10 -19.83
CA PRO A 261 -6.75 -56.07 -19.43
C PRO A 261 -7.27 -54.59 -19.57
N MET A 262 -6.46 -53.61 -19.14
CA MET A 262 -6.72 -52.16 -19.25
C MET A 262 -6.33 -51.53 -20.61
N PRO A 263 -7.03 -50.48 -21.09
CA PRO A 263 -6.47 -49.48 -22.02
C PRO A 263 -5.95 -48.21 -21.30
N LYS A 264 -4.76 -47.74 -21.70
CA LYS A 264 -4.19 -46.42 -21.32
C LYS A 264 -4.31 -45.43 -22.50
N VAL A 265 -4.78 -44.21 -22.25
CA VAL A 265 -4.67 -43.05 -23.16
C VAL A 265 -4.46 -41.80 -22.27
N GLN A 266 -3.21 -41.41 -21.99
CA GLN A 266 -2.39 -40.37 -22.66
C GLN A 266 -2.67 -38.92 -22.22
N LEU A 267 -1.66 -38.30 -21.59
CA LEU A 267 -1.50 -36.84 -21.50
C LEU A 267 -0.87 -36.31 -22.81
N PRO A 268 -1.26 -35.13 -23.31
CA PRO A 268 -0.47 -34.38 -24.29
C PRO A 268 0.72 -33.67 -23.63
N SER A 269 1.90 -33.81 -24.25
CA SER A 269 3.14 -33.14 -23.85
C SER A 269 3.30 -31.77 -24.52
N LEU A 270 4.20 -30.97 -23.95
CA LEU A 270 4.71 -29.70 -24.48
C LEU A 270 5.28 -29.77 -25.90
N GLY A 271 5.01 -28.72 -26.67
CA GLY A 271 5.83 -28.20 -27.77
C GLY A 271 5.54 -26.69 -27.86
N GLY A 272 6.46 -25.79 -28.22
CA GLY A 272 7.74 -25.98 -28.90
C GLY A 272 7.87 -24.90 -29.98
N ALA A 273 7.88 -23.62 -29.57
CA ALA A 273 7.81 -22.49 -30.49
C ALA A 273 9.20 -22.08 -31.02
N ALA A 274 9.41 -22.21 -32.33
CA ALA A 274 10.66 -21.91 -33.00
C ALA A 274 10.87 -20.40 -33.23
N TYR A 275 12.11 -19.94 -33.07
CA TYR A 275 12.56 -18.60 -33.47
C TYR A 275 12.73 -18.52 -34.99
N HIS A 276 12.02 -17.59 -35.66
CA HIS A 276 12.40 -17.14 -37.00
C HIS A 276 13.12 -15.79 -36.94
N LYS A 277 14.40 -15.78 -37.33
CA LYS A 277 15.15 -14.56 -37.64
C LYS A 277 14.50 -13.86 -38.84
N ARG A 278 14.32 -12.54 -38.76
CA ARG A 278 13.93 -11.69 -39.89
C ARG A 278 15.17 -10.97 -40.43
N THR A 279 15.37 -11.03 -41.74
CA THR A 279 16.51 -10.45 -42.46
C THR A 279 16.39 -8.95 -42.63
N GLN A 280 17.54 -8.27 -42.74
CA GLN A 280 17.65 -6.87 -43.16
C GLN A 280 17.32 -6.69 -44.64
N ARG A 281 16.63 -5.60 -44.97
CA ARG A 281 16.90 -4.69 -46.09
C ARG A 281 16.47 -3.29 -45.69
#